data_AF-A0A372J1A8-F1
#
_entry.id   AF-A0A372J1A8-F1
#
_cell.length_a   1.000
_cell.length_b   1.000
_cell.length_c   1.000
_cell.angle_alpha   90.00
_cell.angle_beta   90.00
_cell.angle_gamma   90.00
#
_symmetry.space_group_name_H-M   'P 1'
#
loop_
_entity.id
_entity.type
_entity.pdbx_description
1 polymer ?
#
loop_
_entity_poly.entity_id
_entity_poly.type
_entity_poly.pdbx_seq_one_letter_code
_entity_poly.pdbx_strand_id
1 'polypeptide(L)' 'MQARVGDRIVVHSTHQGEPERTGEVLEVRGDQGGPPYVVRWDPDGHTGVFFPAGTCTVVPAPARG' A
#
# COMPACT_ATOMS: atom_id res chain seq x y z
N MET A 1 3.74 5.36 -9.68
CA MET A 1 2.84 5.36 -8.50
C MET A 1 3.57 6.05 -7.37
N GLN A 2 2.97 7.08 -6.76
CA GLN A 2 3.49 7.75 -5.56
C GLN A 2 2.52 7.49 -4.40
N ALA A 3 3.05 7.23 -3.21
CA ALA A 3 2.26 7.07 -1.99
C ALA A 3 2.80 7.99 -0.90
N ARG A 4 1.96 8.32 0.08
CA ARG A 4 2.34 9.08 1.28
C ARG A 4 2.08 8.26 2.52
N VAL A 5 2.76 8.62 3.61
CA VAL A 5 2.49 8.04 4.94
C VAL A 5 1.03 8.32 5.31
N GLY A 6 0.32 7.27 5.73
CA GLY A 6 -1.12 7.27 6.02
C GLY A 6 -1.99 6.79 4.85
N ASP A 7 -1.51 6.79 3.60
CA ASP A 7 -2.26 6.24 2.48
C ASP A 7 -2.46 4.73 2.63
N ARG A 8 -3.49 4.19 1.99
CA ARG A 8 -3.78 2.75 1.97
C ARG A 8 -3.45 2.15 0.62
N ILE A 9 -2.60 1.13 0.60
CA ILE A 9 -2.32 0.33 -0.59
C ILE A 9 -3.34 -0.81 -0.66
N VAL A 10 -3.93 -0.98 -1.84
CA VAL A 10 -4.80 -2.09 -2.21
C VAL A 10 -4.11 -2.86 -3.31
N VAL A 11 -3.74 -4.11 -3.05
CA VAL A 11 -3.18 -5.01 -4.05
C VAL A 11 -4.32 -5.87 -4.58
N HIS A 12 -4.67 -5.64 -5.85
CA HIS A 12 -5.66 -6.44 -6.54
C HIS A 12 -4.98 -7.72 -7.04
N SER A 13 -5.53 -8.85 -6.65
CA SER A 13 -5.08 -10.16 -7.11
C SER A 13 -5.45 -10.34 -8.58
N THR A 14 -4.53 -10.88 -9.38
CA THR A 14 -4.76 -11.17 -10.81
C THR A 14 -5.61 -12.41 -11.04
N HIS A 15 -5.88 -13.20 -9.99
CA HIS A 15 -6.62 -14.45 -10.06
C HIS A 15 -7.99 -14.32 -9.37
N GLN A 16 -9.06 -14.81 -10.02
CA GLN A 16 -10.39 -14.86 -9.44
C GLN A 16 -10.41 -15.80 -8.23
N GLY A 17 -10.65 -15.23 -7.03
CA GLY A 17 -10.79 -15.99 -5.78
C GLY A 17 -9.71 -15.69 -4.73
N GLU A 18 -8.66 -14.96 -5.07
CA GLU A 18 -7.68 -14.52 -4.07
C GLU A 18 -8.13 -13.22 -3.39
N PRO A 19 -8.10 -13.15 -2.05
CA PRO A 19 -8.52 -11.96 -1.33
C PRO A 19 -7.63 -10.77 -1.69
N GLU A 20 -8.24 -9.61 -1.90
CA GLU A 20 -7.51 -8.36 -2.06
C GLU A 20 -6.72 -8.07 -0.80
N ARG A 21 -5.44 -7.72 -0.96
CA ARG A 21 -4.59 -7.42 0.19
C ARG A 21 -4.56 -5.92 0.41
N THR A 22 -4.99 -5.48 1.58
CA THR A 22 -4.96 -4.05 1.94
C THR A 22 -3.93 -3.79 3.03
N GLY A 23 -3.27 -2.64 2.95
CA GLY A 23 -2.30 -2.25 3.96
C GLY A 23 -2.09 -0.74 4.02
N GLU A 24 -1.70 -0.23 5.17
CA GLU A 24 -1.45 1.19 5.41
C GLU A 24 0.03 1.51 5.23
N VAL A 25 0.34 2.56 4.49
CA VAL A 25 1.70 3.07 4.29
C VAL A 25 2.17 3.74 5.57
N LEU A 26 3.13 3.12 6.24
CA LEU A 26 3.77 3.65 7.44
C LEU A 26 4.96 4.55 7.11
N GLU A 27 5.69 4.23 6.04
CA GLU A 27 6.90 4.95 5.65
C GLU A 27 7.09 4.87 4.13
N VAL A 28 7.64 5.92 3.53
CA VAL A 28 8.00 5.95 2.11
C VAL A 28 9.50 6.14 2.00
N ARG A 29 10.19 5.14 1.47
CA ARG A 29 11.66 5.10 1.39
C ARG A 29 12.21 5.45 0.02
N GLY A 30 11.38 5.44 -1.03
CA GLY A 30 11.82 5.87 -2.33
C GLY A 30 11.84 7.39 -2.46
N ASP A 31 12.66 7.86 -3.38
CA ASP A 31 12.81 9.28 -3.66
C ASP A 31 11.50 9.86 -4.22
N GLN A 32 11.20 11.12 -3.86
CA GLN A 32 9.97 11.82 -4.26
C GLN A 32 8.65 11.07 -3.98
N GLY A 33 8.60 10.24 -2.93
CA GLY A 33 7.38 9.48 -2.61
C GLY A 33 7.23 8.19 -3.43
N GLY A 34 8.32 7.72 -4.04
CA GLY A 34 8.38 6.47 -4.80
C GLY A 34 8.63 5.23 -3.93
N PRO A 35 8.59 4.02 -4.51
CA PRO A 35 8.89 2.79 -3.80
C PRO A 35 10.38 2.65 -3.48
N PRO A 36 10.75 1.87 -2.45
CA PRO A 36 9.89 1.00 -1.65
C PRO A 36 9.05 1.72 -0.58
N TYR A 37 7.93 1.10 -0.20
CA TYR A 37 7.04 1.56 0.87
C TYR A 37 7.07 0.59 2.04
N VAL A 38 7.07 1.08 3.27
CA VAL A 38 6.82 0.24 4.45
C VAL A 38 5.32 0.24 4.68
N VAL A 39 4.72 -0.94 4.60
CA VAL A 39 3.27 -1.12 4.66
C VAL A 39 2.92 -2.03 5.81
N ARG A 40 1.87 -1.68 6.57
CA ARG A 40 1.22 -2.53 7.55
C ARG A 40 0.02 -3.21 6.93
N TRP A 41 0.12 -4.51 6.70
CA TRP A 41 -0.93 -5.34 6.10
C TRP A 41 -2.03 -5.69 7.10
N ASP A 42 -3.27 -5.69 6.64
CA ASP A 42 -4.45 -6.13 7.36
C ASP A 42 -4.83 -7.57 6.93
N PRO A 43 -5.42 -8.42 7.81
CA PRO A 43 -5.79 -8.17 9.21
C PRO A 43 -4.67 -8.45 10.23
N ASP A 44 -3.62 -9.16 9.84
CA ASP A 44 -2.58 -9.63 10.77
C ASP A 44 -1.69 -8.51 11.34
N GLY A 45 -1.77 -7.29 10.80
CA GLY A 45 -0.94 -6.16 11.20
C GLY A 45 0.53 -6.32 10.79
N HIS A 46 0.85 -7.28 9.91
CA HIS A 46 2.22 -7.55 9.47
C HIS A 46 2.82 -6.34 8.77
N THR A 47 3.96 -5.88 9.27
CA THR A 47 4.71 -4.78 8.65
C THR A 47 5.81 -5.33 7.75
N GLY A 48 5.91 -4.78 6.54
CA GLY A 48 6.90 -5.23 5.56
C GLY A 48 7.19 -4.18 4.50
N VAL A 49 8.35 -4.31 3.87
CA VAL A 49 8.72 -3.49 2.72
C VAL A 49 7.99 -4.00 1.49
N PHE A 50 7.14 -3.17 0.91
CA PHE A 50 6.36 -3.47 -0.28
C PHE A 50 6.92 -2.74 -1.49
N PHE A 51 7.07 -3.51 -2.57
CA PHE A 51 7.40 -3.01 -3.90
C PHE A 51 6.15 -3.13 -4.77
N PRO A 52 5.53 -2.00 -5.19
CA PRO A 52 4.33 -2.01 -6.00
C PRO A 52 4.61 -2.70 -7.35
N ALA A 53 3.88 -3.80 -7.61
CA ALA A 53 3.79 -4.44 -8.92
C ALA A 53 2.48 -4.01 -9.59
N GLY A 54 2.40 -4.08 -10.92
CA GLY A 54 1.42 -3.38 -11.77
C GLY A 54 -0.08 -3.50 -11.46
N THR A 55 -0.51 -4.34 -10.52
CA THR A 55 -1.90 -4.49 -10.07
C THR A 55 -2.16 -3.98 -8.65
N CYS A 56 -1.51 -2.89 -8.25
CA CYS A 56 -1.83 -2.21 -6.99
C CYS A 56 -2.40 -0.81 -7.24
N THR A 57 -3.19 -0.35 -6.28
CA THR A 57 -3.82 0.97 -6.23
C THR A 57 -3.47 1.62 -4.89
N VAL A 58 -3.12 2.91 -4.91
CA VAL A 58 -2.95 3.71 -3.69
C VAL A 58 -4.24 4.49 -3.48
N VAL A 59 -4.87 4.28 -2.32
CA VAL A 59 -6.03 5.01 -1.85
C VAL A 59 -5.54 6.07 -0.87
N PRO A 60 -5.65 7.37 -1.20
CA PRO A 60 -5.28 8.43 -0.29
C PRO A 60 -6.05 8.31 1.03
N ALA A 61 -5.40 8.57 2.16
CA ALA A 61 -6.15 8.74 3.40
C ALA A 61 -7.20 9.84 3.21
N PRO A 62 -8.42 9.69 3.76
CA PRO A 62 -9.39 10.76 3.73
C PRO A 62 -8.74 11.99 4.35
N ALA A 63 -8.67 13.08 3.57
CA ALA A 63 -8.27 14.37 4.08
C ALA A 63 -9.29 14.74 5.15
N ARG A 64 -8.93 14.57 6.43
CA ARG A 64 -9.75 15.01 7.54
C ARG A 64 -9.70 16.54 7.53
N GLY A 65 -10.61 17.14 6.78
CA GLY A 65 -10.96 18.56 6.84
C GLY A 65 -11.87 18.87 8.02
#